data_AF-A0A7V2IM70-F1
#
_entry.id   AF-A0A7V2IM70-F1
#
_cell.length_a   1.000
_cell.length_b   1.000
_cell.length_c   1.000
_cell.angle_alpha   90.00
_cell.angle_beta   90.00
_cell.angle_gamma   90.00
#
_symmetry.space_group_name_H-M   'P 1'
#
loop_
_entity.id
_entity.type
_entity.pdbx_description
1 polymer ?
#
loop_
_entity_poly.entity_id
_entity_poly.type
_entity_poly.pdbx_seq_one_letter_code
_entity_poly.pdbx_strand_id
1 'polypeptide(L)'
;MAVVENRVKHSERRDMTNRSLYQPLPDAAVRRVAEAAFEVLAKSGIKVFSEAAREALLAAGAEAAEDRIIRLPRGLVEDAIASNPSSITLYSRDDARDAVLERNRVHYGTGGTAIYVLDPQTGERRPSTTEDVILNAMLVDRLEYVDVFTINVFPHDIEDKDDIDVNRFFHALANTRKHVMGGIYSFSGCQKVVRMAEMIAGGPEALRERPFVSFITLLISPFKVDKHYGDMTCYLAREGLPVVVPTEPICGTTSPITLAGNVLTHVAETLAGITLVQAVRRGAPGICGSVGSITDLRTMNHLGGPIERAMINAAVAQMAQYFELPLYSTGGTTDAKAVGPQATYESAMSSLLVGMAGANYIHDAAGLMESDLTVSYEKLVLDNEILGMCHRVLRGITADDDTLALDLILEKGPGRDYLAEEHTIRHMRREFFVPTLANRDPRERTTPDGTAVARAAAFVREVQEAPLGQCLTPKLRDWILRQFPEIVGVDRHNEQEPVANAGT
;
A
#
# COMPACT_ATOMS: atom_id res chain seq x y z
N MET A 1 -31.96 -20.86 10.18
CA MET A 1 -32.29 -20.36 8.82
C MET A 1 -32.19 -18.84 8.65
N ALA A 2 -31.82 -18.05 9.67
CA ALA A 2 -31.60 -16.59 9.55
C ALA A 2 -30.12 -16.17 9.57
N VAL A 3 -29.18 -17.11 9.40
CA VAL A 3 -27.72 -16.88 9.48
C VAL A 3 -27.01 -17.09 8.13
N VAL A 4 -27.76 -17.51 7.10
CA VAL A 4 -27.23 -17.77 5.75
C VAL A 4 -27.56 -16.63 4.77
N GLU A 5 -28.61 -15.84 5.03
CA GLU A 5 -28.97 -14.67 4.19
C GLU A 5 -28.09 -13.43 4.39
N ASN A 6 -27.26 -13.38 5.45
CA ASN A 6 -26.28 -12.29 5.64
C ASN A 6 -24.94 -12.54 4.94
N ARG A 7 -24.68 -13.77 4.45
CA ARG A 7 -23.45 -14.09 3.71
C ARG A 7 -23.53 -13.74 2.21
N VAL A 8 -24.72 -13.48 1.69
CA VAL A 8 -24.94 -13.13 0.27
C VAL A 8 -24.87 -11.61 0.03
N LYS A 9 -24.91 -10.77 1.08
CA LYS A 9 -24.87 -9.29 0.94
C LYS A 9 -23.47 -8.66 0.92
N HIS A 10 -22.39 -9.45 0.99
CA HIS A 10 -21.01 -8.93 0.92
C HIS A 10 -20.24 -9.37 -0.33
N SER A 11 -20.76 -10.29 -1.14
CA SER A 11 -20.10 -10.74 -2.38
C SER A 11 -20.57 -10.02 -3.65
N GLU A 12 -21.64 -9.22 -3.60
CA GLU A 12 -22.19 -8.52 -4.78
C GLU A 12 -21.70 -7.07 -4.97
N ARG A 13 -20.58 -6.68 -4.33
CA ARG A 13 -20.08 -5.27 -4.37
C ARG A 13 -18.73 -5.04 -5.06
N ARG A 14 -18.19 -5.99 -5.84
CA ARG A 14 -16.86 -5.82 -6.49
C ARG A 14 -16.81 -6.20 -7.97
N ASP A 15 -17.92 -6.03 -8.69
CA ASP A 15 -17.87 -5.90 -10.15
C ASP A 15 -17.66 -4.42 -10.50
N MET A 16 -16.49 -3.88 -10.08
CA MET A 16 -16.09 -2.54 -10.47
C MET A 16 -15.62 -2.58 -11.91
N THR A 17 -16.37 -1.88 -12.74
CA THR A 17 -16.23 -1.71 -14.18
C THR A 17 -14.78 -1.55 -14.66
N ASN A 18 -14.45 -2.38 -15.64
CA ASN A 18 -13.16 -2.58 -16.29
C ASN A 18 -12.74 -1.37 -17.17
N ARG A 19 -12.44 -0.18 -16.60
CA ARG A 19 -11.85 0.96 -17.34
C ARG A 19 -10.84 1.76 -16.53
N SER A 20 -9.58 1.82 -16.98
CA SER A 20 -8.66 2.89 -16.59
C SER A 20 -9.16 4.19 -17.22
N LEU A 21 -9.63 5.13 -16.40
CA LEU A 21 -10.27 6.38 -16.82
C LEU A 21 -9.26 7.47 -17.18
N TYR A 22 -8.06 7.40 -16.60
CA TYR A 22 -6.96 8.32 -16.88
C TYR A 22 -5.78 7.57 -17.49
N GLN A 23 -5.41 7.92 -18.73
CA GLN A 23 -4.29 7.34 -19.47
C GLN A 23 -3.34 8.47 -19.88
N PRO A 24 -2.28 8.75 -19.10
CA PRO A 24 -1.36 9.86 -19.39
C PRO A 24 -0.48 9.61 -20.62
N LEU A 25 -0.31 8.36 -21.05
CA LEU A 25 0.43 8.01 -22.26
C LEU A 25 -0.54 7.63 -23.39
N PRO A 26 -0.39 8.20 -24.60
CA PRO A 26 -1.04 7.65 -25.79
C PRO A 26 -0.54 6.23 -26.09
N ASP A 27 -1.36 5.40 -26.73
CA ASP A 27 -1.02 3.99 -27.06
C ASP A 27 0.32 3.82 -27.78
N ALA A 28 0.64 4.73 -28.71
CA ALA A 28 1.93 4.72 -29.41
C ALA A 28 3.11 4.98 -28.47
N ALA A 29 2.92 5.81 -27.43
CA ALA A 29 3.94 6.08 -26.42
C ALA A 29 4.14 4.88 -25.49
N VAL A 30 3.08 4.17 -25.10
CA VAL A 30 3.16 2.92 -24.31
C VAL A 30 4.09 1.92 -24.99
N ARG A 31 3.84 1.61 -26.27
CA ARG A 31 4.70 0.68 -27.04
C ARG A 31 6.13 1.17 -27.14
N ARG A 32 6.33 2.47 -27.35
CA ARG A 32 7.67 3.07 -27.43
C ARG A 32 8.44 2.94 -26.12
N VAL A 33 7.79 3.16 -24.97
CA VAL A 33 8.40 2.99 -23.65
C VAL A 33 8.74 1.52 -23.40
N ALA A 34 7.83 0.59 -23.74
CA ALA A 34 8.08 -0.84 -23.60
C ALA A 34 9.30 -1.30 -24.41
N GLU A 35 9.38 -0.95 -25.69
CA GLU A 35 10.51 -1.30 -26.57
C GLU A 35 11.82 -0.68 -26.06
N ALA A 36 11.78 0.57 -25.61
CA ALA A 36 12.95 1.22 -25.03
C ALA A 36 13.40 0.55 -23.73
N ALA A 37 12.48 0.05 -22.90
CA ALA A 37 12.82 -0.65 -21.67
C ALA A 37 13.59 -1.96 -21.96
N PHE A 38 13.12 -2.76 -22.92
CA PHE A 38 13.84 -3.95 -23.39
C PHE A 38 15.23 -3.59 -23.95
N GLU A 39 15.33 -2.50 -24.72
CA GLU A 39 16.61 -2.06 -25.27
C GLU A 39 17.60 -1.65 -24.17
N VAL A 40 17.14 -0.90 -23.16
CA VAL A 40 17.97 -0.50 -22.00
C VAL A 40 18.48 -1.74 -21.27
N LEU A 41 17.61 -2.70 -20.96
CA LEU A 41 17.98 -3.92 -20.24
C LEU A 41 18.94 -4.82 -21.03
N ALA A 42 18.76 -4.92 -22.35
CA ALA A 42 19.62 -5.73 -23.20
C ALA A 42 20.99 -5.09 -23.44
N LYS A 43 21.06 -3.77 -23.66
CA LYS A 43 22.31 -3.07 -24.02
C LYS A 43 23.09 -2.57 -22.80
N SER A 44 22.39 -1.95 -21.85
CA SER A 44 23.00 -1.39 -20.64
C SER A 44 23.03 -2.39 -19.49
N GLY A 45 21.93 -3.10 -19.26
CA GLY A 45 21.80 -4.05 -18.14
C GLY A 45 21.66 -3.37 -16.77
N ILE A 46 21.81 -4.17 -15.72
CA ILE A 46 21.75 -3.77 -14.31
C ILE A 46 23.02 -4.17 -13.57
N LYS A 47 23.44 -3.40 -12.56
CA LYS A 47 24.54 -3.78 -11.66
C LYS A 47 24.02 -4.70 -10.55
N VAL A 48 24.60 -5.89 -10.42
CA VAL A 48 24.15 -6.89 -9.45
C VAL A 48 25.28 -7.22 -8.46
N PHE A 49 25.09 -6.84 -7.20
CA PHE A 49 26.06 -7.05 -6.14
C PHE A 49 25.80 -8.30 -5.29
N SER A 50 24.55 -8.79 -5.26
CA SER A 50 24.22 -10.09 -4.68
C SER A 50 24.72 -11.21 -5.59
N GLU A 51 25.53 -12.11 -5.03
CA GLU A 51 26.02 -13.25 -5.80
C GLU A 51 24.89 -14.24 -6.11
N ALA A 52 23.96 -14.45 -5.15
CA ALA A 52 22.80 -15.30 -5.36
C ALA A 52 21.90 -14.80 -6.51
N ALA A 53 21.67 -13.48 -6.58
CA ALA A 53 20.90 -12.87 -7.66
C ALA A 53 21.63 -12.99 -9.01
N ARG A 54 22.95 -12.78 -9.00
CA ARG A 54 23.79 -12.90 -10.19
C ARG A 54 23.80 -14.31 -10.74
N GLU A 55 24.01 -15.31 -9.88
CA GLU A 55 23.96 -16.73 -10.26
C GLU A 55 22.60 -17.12 -10.84
N ALA A 56 21.49 -16.70 -10.20
CA ALA A 56 20.15 -16.99 -10.67
C ALA A 56 19.90 -16.38 -12.07
N LEU A 57 20.24 -15.11 -12.27
CA LEU A 57 20.07 -14.43 -13.56
C LEU A 57 20.91 -15.07 -14.67
N LEU A 58 22.18 -15.39 -14.40
CA LEU A 58 23.06 -16.05 -15.36
C LEU A 58 22.57 -17.46 -15.72
N ALA A 59 22.12 -18.23 -14.73
CA ALA A 59 21.52 -19.55 -14.96
C ALA A 59 20.24 -19.48 -15.80
N ALA A 60 19.49 -18.37 -15.72
CA ALA A 60 18.30 -18.11 -16.54
C ALA A 60 18.62 -17.61 -17.96
N GLY A 61 19.89 -17.36 -18.30
CA GLY A 61 20.30 -16.91 -19.63
C GLY A 61 20.60 -15.41 -19.73
N ALA A 62 20.79 -14.72 -18.61
CA ALA A 62 21.34 -13.37 -18.63
C ALA A 62 22.83 -13.38 -19.03
N GLU A 63 23.34 -12.24 -19.49
CA GLU A 63 24.71 -12.12 -19.96
C GLU A 63 25.55 -11.29 -19.00
N ALA A 64 26.67 -11.85 -18.52
CA ALA A 64 27.64 -11.09 -17.74
C ALA A 64 28.40 -10.09 -18.64
N ALA A 65 28.56 -8.88 -18.12
CA ALA A 65 29.49 -7.88 -18.64
C ALA A 65 30.47 -7.45 -17.54
N GLU A 66 31.31 -6.46 -17.84
CA GLU A 66 32.28 -5.90 -16.90
C GLU A 66 31.58 -5.21 -15.71
N ASP A 67 32.33 -4.94 -14.63
CA ASP A 67 31.86 -4.17 -13.48
C ASP A 67 30.56 -4.67 -12.80
N ARG A 68 30.39 -6.00 -12.74
CA ARG A 68 29.20 -6.68 -12.18
C ARG A 68 27.90 -6.33 -12.90
N ILE A 69 27.98 -5.89 -14.15
CA ILE A 69 26.81 -5.65 -14.99
C ILE A 69 26.27 -6.99 -15.50
N ILE A 70 24.95 -7.14 -15.42
CA ILE A 70 24.18 -8.23 -15.99
C ILE A 70 23.21 -7.64 -17.00
N ARG A 71 23.39 -8.00 -18.27
CA ARG A 71 22.46 -7.67 -19.36
C ARG A 71 21.34 -8.70 -19.41
N LEU A 72 20.13 -8.22 -19.62
CA LEU A 72 18.94 -9.07 -19.69
C LEU A 72 18.43 -9.09 -21.14
N PRO A 73 18.70 -10.16 -21.92
CA PRO A 73 18.19 -10.27 -23.28
C PRO A 73 16.66 -10.21 -23.32
N ARG A 74 16.11 -9.68 -24.41
CA ARG A 74 14.64 -9.52 -24.58
C ARG A 74 13.87 -10.79 -24.27
N GLY A 75 14.29 -11.93 -24.82
CA GLY A 75 13.60 -13.21 -24.62
C GLY A 75 13.55 -13.64 -23.14
N LEU A 76 14.61 -13.38 -22.37
CA LEU A 76 14.62 -13.64 -20.92
C LEU A 76 13.58 -12.79 -20.19
N VAL A 77 13.50 -11.49 -20.52
CA VAL A 77 12.55 -10.58 -19.88
C VAL A 77 11.12 -10.93 -20.27
N GLU A 78 10.86 -11.23 -21.55
CA GLU A 78 9.55 -11.71 -22.03
C GLU A 78 9.14 -13.02 -21.35
N ASP A 79 10.06 -13.97 -21.20
CA ASP A 79 9.82 -15.23 -20.48
C ASP A 79 9.52 -15.01 -19.00
N ALA A 80 10.13 -14.00 -18.37
CA ALA A 80 9.85 -13.64 -16.99
C ALA A 80 8.47 -13.00 -16.85
N ILE A 81 8.09 -12.08 -17.74
CA ILE A 81 6.73 -11.51 -17.77
C ILE A 81 5.71 -12.64 -17.90
N ALA A 82 5.91 -13.56 -18.84
CA ALA A 82 5.00 -14.66 -19.10
C ALA A 82 4.89 -15.69 -17.96
N SER A 83 5.94 -15.88 -17.15
CA SER A 83 5.88 -16.80 -16.00
C SER A 83 5.45 -16.14 -14.70
N ASN A 84 5.44 -14.82 -14.61
CA ASN A 84 4.93 -14.12 -13.44
C ASN A 84 3.40 -14.27 -13.38
N PRO A 85 2.81 -14.55 -12.21
CA PRO A 85 1.35 -14.52 -12.08
C PRO A 85 0.80 -13.14 -12.47
N SER A 86 -0.19 -13.11 -13.37
CA SER A 86 -0.87 -11.87 -13.78
C SER A 86 -1.86 -11.35 -12.73
N SER A 87 -2.08 -12.13 -11.67
CA SER A 87 -2.98 -11.84 -10.57
C SER A 87 -2.36 -12.35 -9.27
N ILE A 88 -2.21 -11.47 -8.29
CA ILE A 88 -1.71 -11.79 -6.95
C ILE A 88 -2.70 -11.27 -5.93
N THR A 89 -3.15 -12.11 -5.01
CA THR A 89 -4.03 -11.68 -3.91
C THR A 89 -3.21 -11.45 -2.65
N LEU A 90 -3.32 -10.25 -2.11
CA LEU A 90 -2.85 -9.87 -0.79
C LEU A 90 -3.96 -10.21 0.22
N TYR A 91 -3.83 -11.36 0.87
CA TYR A 91 -4.89 -11.87 1.74
C TYR A 91 -4.96 -11.13 3.07
N SER A 92 -6.18 -10.85 3.50
CA SER A 92 -6.51 -10.54 4.89
C SER A 92 -6.61 -11.82 5.71
N ARG A 93 -6.50 -11.71 7.03
CA ARG A 93 -6.67 -12.84 7.97
C ARG A 93 -8.12 -13.06 8.39
N ASP A 94 -9.04 -12.20 7.95
CA ASP A 94 -10.48 -12.32 8.22
C ASP A 94 -11.33 -12.57 6.96
N ASP A 95 -10.68 -12.85 5.82
CA ASP A 95 -11.28 -13.11 4.50
C ASP A 95 -12.18 -11.99 3.95
N ALA A 96 -12.33 -10.87 4.67
CA ALA A 96 -13.26 -9.81 4.32
C ALA A 96 -12.61 -8.70 3.49
N ARG A 97 -11.27 -8.62 3.52
CA ARG A 97 -10.51 -7.45 3.02
C ARG A 97 -9.34 -7.84 2.14
N ASP A 98 -9.48 -8.93 1.41
CA ASP A 98 -8.48 -9.34 0.43
C ASP A 98 -8.34 -8.26 -0.67
N ALA A 99 -7.09 -7.92 -0.99
CA ALA A 99 -6.75 -7.00 -2.08
C ALA A 99 -6.22 -7.80 -3.27
N VAL A 100 -6.94 -7.77 -4.39
CA VAL A 100 -6.62 -8.57 -5.57
C VAL A 100 -5.90 -7.68 -6.57
N LEU A 101 -4.61 -7.91 -6.73
CA LEU A 101 -3.77 -7.18 -7.67
C LEU A 101 -3.89 -7.79 -9.05
N GLU A 102 -4.88 -7.32 -9.81
CA GLU A 102 -5.20 -7.81 -11.13
C GLU A 102 -5.79 -6.68 -11.98
N ARG A 103 -5.34 -6.59 -13.23
CA ARG A 103 -5.84 -5.63 -14.23
C ARG A 103 -5.87 -4.21 -13.67
N ASN A 104 -7.05 -3.67 -13.43
CA ASN A 104 -7.28 -2.32 -12.94
C ASN A 104 -8.11 -2.27 -11.63
N ARG A 105 -8.07 -3.35 -10.84
CA ARG A 105 -8.70 -3.37 -9.51
C ARG A 105 -7.90 -2.54 -8.53
N VAL A 106 -8.48 -1.44 -8.06
CA VAL A 106 -7.80 -0.44 -7.21
C VAL A 106 -8.03 -0.75 -5.73
N HIS A 107 -6.93 -0.79 -4.99
CA HIS A 107 -6.84 -0.91 -3.55
C HIS A 107 -5.93 0.17 -3.01
N TYR A 108 -6.22 0.66 -1.83
CA TYR A 108 -5.42 1.68 -1.16
C TYR A 108 -4.80 1.11 0.11
N GLY A 109 -3.70 1.70 0.55
CA GLY A 109 -3.09 1.30 1.80
C GLY A 109 -2.14 2.35 2.34
N THR A 110 -1.58 2.04 3.48
CA THR A 110 -0.56 2.89 4.07
C THR A 110 0.75 2.84 3.30
N GLY A 111 1.61 3.79 3.61
CA GLY A 111 3.01 3.81 3.23
C GLY A 111 3.91 3.15 4.26
N GLY A 112 5.22 3.15 4.03
CA GLY A 112 6.17 2.47 4.90
C GLY A 112 7.36 3.32 5.34
N THR A 113 7.93 2.95 6.49
CA THR A 113 9.30 3.34 6.93
C THR A 113 9.57 4.82 7.25
N ALA A 114 8.53 5.62 7.47
CA ALA A 114 8.71 6.96 8.04
C ALA A 114 9.50 6.87 9.37
N ILE A 115 10.43 7.78 9.56
CA ILE A 115 11.29 7.80 10.76
C ILE A 115 10.71 8.70 11.87
N TYR A 116 9.64 9.42 11.55
CA TYR A 116 8.97 10.29 12.51
C TYR A 116 7.46 10.03 12.56
N VAL A 117 6.88 10.40 13.69
CA VAL A 117 5.45 10.66 13.81
C VAL A 117 5.22 12.11 14.23
N LEU A 118 4.08 12.65 13.82
CA LEU A 118 3.57 13.90 14.37
C LEU A 118 2.79 13.57 15.63
N ASP A 119 3.25 14.07 16.78
CA ASP A 119 2.56 13.85 18.04
C ASP A 119 1.18 14.54 18.02
N PRO A 120 0.09 13.80 18.26
CA PRO A 120 -1.27 14.34 18.15
C PRO A 120 -1.61 15.34 19.27
N GLN A 121 -0.87 15.33 20.39
CA GLN A 121 -1.11 16.21 21.53
C GLN A 121 -0.31 17.51 21.41
N THR A 122 0.97 17.42 21.03
CA THR A 122 1.85 18.59 20.95
C THR A 122 1.93 19.20 19.55
N GLY A 123 1.61 18.43 18.51
CA GLY A 123 1.84 18.80 17.11
C GLY A 123 3.32 18.81 16.73
N GLU A 124 4.22 18.30 17.59
CA GLU A 124 5.65 18.24 17.32
C GLU A 124 6.04 16.92 16.66
N ARG A 125 7.02 16.99 15.77
CA ARG A 125 7.60 15.81 15.14
C ARG A 125 8.57 15.12 16.10
N ARG A 126 8.40 13.81 16.32
CA ARG A 126 9.29 12.99 17.15
C ARG A 126 9.68 11.68 16.46
N PRO A 127 10.82 11.06 16.81
CA PRO A 127 11.14 9.72 16.37
C PRO A 127 10.01 8.74 16.70
N SER A 128 9.72 7.86 15.75
CA SER A 128 8.72 6.82 15.91
C SER A 128 9.22 5.63 16.71
N THR A 129 8.32 4.93 17.39
CA THR A 129 8.59 3.75 18.22
C THR A 129 7.73 2.55 17.84
N THR A 130 7.93 1.42 18.50
CA THR A 130 7.07 0.24 18.40
C THR A 130 5.61 0.53 18.76
N GLU A 131 5.34 1.45 19.71
CA GLU A 131 3.98 1.85 20.05
C GLU A 131 3.27 2.54 18.87
N ASP A 132 4.02 3.29 18.07
CA ASP A 132 3.48 3.93 16.88
C ASP A 132 3.15 2.88 15.79
N VAL A 133 3.91 1.78 15.69
CA VAL A 133 3.56 0.63 14.82
C VAL A 133 2.22 0.02 15.26
N ILE A 134 2.05 -0.21 16.57
CA ILE A 134 0.82 -0.77 17.15
C ILE A 134 -0.37 0.13 16.85
N LEU A 135 -0.25 1.43 17.15
CA LEU A 135 -1.35 2.38 16.98
C LEU A 135 -1.77 2.53 15.51
N ASN A 136 -0.80 2.60 14.59
CA ASN A 136 -1.10 2.64 13.15
C ASN A 136 -1.82 1.36 12.69
N ALA A 137 -1.38 0.18 13.15
CA ALA A 137 -2.06 -1.08 12.83
C ALA A 137 -3.51 -1.09 13.36
N MET A 138 -3.73 -0.64 14.59
CA MET A 138 -5.07 -0.54 15.20
C MET A 138 -5.99 0.44 14.47
N LEU A 139 -5.46 1.58 14.03
CA LEU A 139 -6.20 2.55 13.23
C LEU A 139 -6.58 1.91 11.89
N VAL A 140 -5.60 1.38 11.16
CA VAL A 140 -5.83 0.77 9.85
C VAL A 140 -6.83 -0.36 9.92
N ASP A 141 -6.83 -1.20 10.96
CA ASP A 141 -7.83 -2.26 11.13
C ASP A 141 -9.29 -1.75 11.14
N ARG A 142 -9.51 -0.51 11.60
CA ARG A 142 -10.83 0.13 11.74
C ARG A 142 -11.20 1.06 10.57
N LEU A 143 -10.24 1.46 9.74
CA LEU A 143 -10.47 2.33 8.60
C LEU A 143 -11.06 1.56 7.41
N GLU A 144 -12.19 1.97 6.85
CA GLU A 144 -12.91 1.21 5.82
C GLU A 144 -12.15 1.14 4.48
N TYR A 145 -11.54 2.25 4.07
CA TYR A 145 -11.00 2.47 2.72
C TYR A 145 -9.47 2.33 2.64
N VAL A 146 -8.86 1.71 3.65
CA VAL A 146 -7.43 1.35 3.66
C VAL A 146 -7.35 -0.17 3.63
N ASP A 147 -7.16 -0.77 2.46
CA ASP A 147 -7.21 -2.23 2.25
C ASP A 147 -5.98 -2.97 2.80
N VAL A 148 -4.79 -2.39 2.63
CA VAL A 148 -3.49 -3.01 2.97
C VAL A 148 -2.74 -2.19 4.00
N PHE A 149 -2.14 -2.86 4.99
CA PHE A 149 -1.27 -2.23 5.97
C PHE A 149 0.21 -2.44 5.60
N THR A 150 0.81 -1.46 4.93
CA THR A 150 2.27 -1.37 4.88
C THR A 150 2.75 -0.74 6.18
N ILE A 151 3.74 -1.34 6.84
CA ILE A 151 4.18 -0.91 8.18
C ILE A 151 4.80 0.51 8.11
N ASN A 152 4.01 1.49 8.56
CA ASN A 152 4.22 2.92 8.33
C ASN A 152 5.52 3.50 8.86
N VAL A 153 6.04 2.99 9.98
CA VAL A 153 7.11 3.66 10.71
C VAL A 153 8.28 2.73 11.05
N PHE A 154 9.44 3.34 11.24
CA PHE A 154 10.64 2.70 11.79
C PHE A 154 10.64 2.80 13.33
N PRO A 155 10.75 1.70 14.07
CA PRO A 155 10.75 1.73 15.54
C PRO A 155 12.16 2.03 16.08
N HIS A 156 12.43 3.29 16.47
CA HIS A 156 13.75 3.73 16.96
C HIS A 156 14.13 3.16 18.32
N ASP A 157 13.18 2.58 19.05
CA ASP A 157 13.36 1.91 20.32
C ASP A 157 13.98 0.50 20.19
N ILE A 158 14.16 -0.01 18.98
CA ILE A 158 14.82 -1.30 18.71
C ILE A 158 16.25 -1.05 18.22
N GLU A 159 17.24 -1.37 19.04
CA GLU A 159 18.66 -1.13 18.71
C GLU A 159 19.26 -2.20 17.80
N ASP A 160 18.92 -3.49 18.03
CA ASP A 160 19.44 -4.58 17.21
C ASP A 160 18.71 -4.63 15.86
N LYS A 161 19.48 -4.40 14.79
CA LYS A 161 19.00 -4.42 13.41
C LYS A 161 18.32 -5.74 13.03
N ASP A 162 18.75 -6.86 13.59
CA ASP A 162 18.19 -8.18 13.31
C ASP A 162 16.86 -8.45 14.03
N ASP A 163 16.48 -7.58 14.97
CA ASP A 163 15.26 -7.68 15.77
C ASP A 163 14.18 -6.68 15.33
N ILE A 164 14.54 -5.68 14.52
CA ILE A 164 13.61 -4.66 14.01
C ILE A 164 12.45 -5.31 13.25
N ASP A 165 12.74 -6.18 12.28
CA ASP A 165 11.71 -6.71 11.39
C ASP A 165 10.73 -7.63 12.13
N VAL A 166 11.22 -8.49 13.03
CA VAL A 166 10.34 -9.38 13.82
C VAL A 166 9.43 -8.58 14.75
N ASN A 167 9.94 -7.52 15.40
CA ASN A 167 9.15 -6.61 16.21
C ASN A 167 8.05 -5.91 15.38
N ARG A 168 8.43 -5.29 14.26
CA ARG A 168 7.52 -4.57 13.37
C ARG A 168 6.37 -5.45 12.88
N PHE A 169 6.71 -6.62 12.34
CA PHE A 169 5.70 -7.53 11.79
C PHE A 169 4.86 -8.17 12.89
N PHE A 170 5.43 -8.51 14.06
CA PHE A 170 4.65 -9.06 15.16
C PHE A 170 3.59 -8.06 15.62
N HIS A 171 3.99 -6.82 15.92
CA HIS A 171 3.07 -5.80 16.42
C HIS A 171 2.03 -5.39 15.38
N ALA A 172 2.40 -5.39 14.08
CA ALA A 172 1.44 -5.25 13.00
C ALA A 172 0.39 -6.38 13.00
N LEU A 173 0.85 -7.64 12.92
CA LEU A 173 -0.02 -8.82 12.87
C LEU A 173 -0.80 -9.04 14.16
N ALA A 174 -0.35 -8.54 15.30
CA ALA A 174 -1.11 -8.59 16.54
C ALA A 174 -2.32 -7.63 16.53
N ASN A 175 -2.28 -6.57 15.72
CA ASN A 175 -3.17 -5.42 15.84
C ASN A 175 -3.98 -5.07 14.58
N THR A 176 -3.73 -5.70 13.43
CA THR A 176 -4.61 -5.61 12.25
C THR A 176 -4.91 -6.96 11.62
N ARG A 177 -6.14 -7.20 11.20
CA ARG A 177 -6.55 -8.39 10.42
C ARG A 177 -6.26 -8.24 8.93
N LYS A 178 -5.92 -7.04 8.45
CA LYS A 178 -5.63 -6.79 7.04
C LYS A 178 -4.29 -7.38 6.62
N HIS A 179 -4.05 -7.44 5.32
CA HIS A 179 -2.75 -7.86 4.80
C HIS A 179 -1.63 -6.96 5.33
N VAL A 180 -0.51 -7.53 5.76
CA VAL A 180 0.64 -6.78 6.29
C VAL A 180 1.81 -6.83 5.31
N MET A 181 2.28 -5.67 4.87
CA MET A 181 3.44 -5.54 4.00
C MET A 181 4.57 -4.76 4.71
N GLY A 182 5.83 -5.09 4.43
CA GLY A 182 6.94 -4.31 4.99
C GLY A 182 8.25 -4.47 4.23
N GLY A 183 9.01 -3.38 4.17
CA GLY A 183 10.44 -3.43 3.82
C GLY A 183 11.24 -4.08 4.93
N ILE A 184 12.20 -4.91 4.56
CA ILE A 184 13.02 -5.71 5.48
C ILE A 184 14.43 -5.13 5.56
N TYR A 185 14.98 -5.03 6.76
CA TYR A 185 16.28 -4.41 6.99
C TYR A 185 17.44 -5.40 7.05
N SER A 186 17.18 -6.64 7.45
CA SER A 186 18.20 -7.68 7.56
C SER A 186 17.73 -9.04 7.03
N PHE A 187 18.67 -9.84 6.55
CA PHE A 187 18.38 -11.19 6.11
C PHE A 187 17.90 -12.09 7.27
N SER A 188 18.52 -11.94 8.45
CA SER A 188 18.10 -12.61 9.68
C SER A 188 16.66 -12.23 10.06
N GLY A 189 16.35 -10.93 10.08
CA GLY A 189 15.00 -10.42 10.30
C GLY A 189 13.98 -10.97 9.30
N CYS A 190 14.35 -11.02 8.00
CA CYS A 190 13.54 -11.65 6.95
C CYS A 190 13.14 -13.09 7.31
N GLN A 191 14.13 -13.91 7.69
CA GLN A 191 13.92 -15.31 8.02
C GLN A 191 13.04 -15.47 9.27
N LYS A 192 13.25 -14.64 10.30
CA LYS A 192 12.42 -14.61 11.51
C LYS A 192 10.96 -14.25 11.19
N VAL A 193 10.72 -13.24 10.34
CA VAL A 193 9.37 -12.83 9.93
C VAL A 193 8.68 -13.93 9.13
N VAL A 194 9.37 -14.56 8.16
CA VAL A 194 8.81 -15.68 7.41
C VAL A 194 8.41 -16.82 8.36
N ARG A 195 9.31 -17.22 9.27
CA ARG A 195 9.01 -18.27 10.26
C ARG A 195 7.82 -17.92 11.15
N MET A 196 7.71 -16.67 11.60
CA MET A 196 6.56 -16.20 12.38
C MET A 196 5.26 -16.25 11.57
N ALA A 197 5.29 -15.84 10.30
CA ALA A 197 4.14 -15.90 9.41
C ALA A 197 3.71 -17.36 9.16
N GLU A 198 4.65 -18.28 8.99
CA GLU A 198 4.35 -19.72 8.87
C GLU A 198 3.67 -20.26 10.13
N MET A 199 4.16 -19.87 11.32
CA MET A 199 3.54 -20.23 12.59
C MET A 199 2.09 -19.74 12.70
N ILE A 200 1.81 -18.52 12.23
CA ILE A 200 0.46 -17.95 12.23
C ILE A 200 -0.44 -18.65 11.19
N ALA A 201 0.11 -18.99 10.02
CA ALA A 201 -0.61 -19.68 8.94
C ALA A 201 -0.92 -21.16 9.27
N GLY A 202 -0.14 -21.77 10.17
CA GLY A 202 -0.17 -23.21 10.45
C GLY A 202 0.78 -24.03 9.57
N GLY A 203 1.75 -23.38 8.92
CA GLY A 203 2.83 -24.01 8.16
C GLY A 203 3.19 -23.26 6.87
N PRO A 204 4.32 -23.63 6.23
CA PRO A 204 4.81 -23.01 5.00
C PRO A 204 3.85 -23.18 3.81
N GLU A 205 3.20 -24.33 3.68
CA GLU A 205 2.26 -24.59 2.59
C GLU A 205 1.00 -23.72 2.73
N ALA A 206 0.43 -23.65 3.93
CA ALA A 206 -0.73 -22.81 4.24
C ALA A 206 -0.43 -21.31 3.98
N LEU A 207 0.78 -20.85 4.34
CA LEU A 207 1.19 -19.48 4.07
C LEU A 207 1.32 -19.19 2.57
N ARG A 208 1.87 -20.14 1.78
CA ARG A 208 1.99 -19.98 0.31
C ARG A 208 0.63 -20.00 -0.39
N GLU A 209 -0.31 -20.80 0.10
CA GLU A 209 -1.67 -20.86 -0.45
C GLU A 209 -2.46 -19.57 -0.17
N ARG A 210 -2.31 -19.00 1.03
CA ARG A 210 -2.99 -17.77 1.47
C ARG A 210 -2.03 -16.79 2.16
N PRO A 211 -1.14 -16.12 1.41
CA PRO A 211 -0.18 -15.19 2.00
C PRO A 211 -0.86 -13.92 2.54
N PHE A 212 -0.86 -13.77 3.87
CA PHE A 212 -1.31 -12.56 4.56
C PHE A 212 -0.16 -11.60 4.92
N VAL A 213 1.06 -11.95 4.52
CA VAL A 213 2.24 -11.08 4.56
C VAL A 213 2.89 -10.97 3.19
N SER A 214 3.51 -9.83 2.94
CA SER A 214 4.35 -9.60 1.77
C SER A 214 5.52 -8.69 2.10
N PHE A 215 6.50 -8.66 1.21
CA PHE A 215 7.82 -8.12 1.51
C PHE A 215 8.25 -7.14 0.42
N ILE A 216 8.90 -6.06 0.83
CA ILE A 216 9.44 -5.06 -0.08
C ILE A 216 10.96 -5.20 -0.14
N THR A 217 11.49 -5.43 -1.34
CA THR A 217 12.93 -5.50 -1.63
C THR A 217 13.26 -4.57 -2.80
N LEU A 218 13.65 -3.34 -2.48
CA LEU A 218 13.83 -2.24 -3.43
C LEU A 218 15.03 -2.50 -4.37
N LEU A 219 14.83 -2.24 -5.67
CA LEU A 219 15.94 -2.01 -6.60
C LEU A 219 16.40 -0.57 -6.46
N ILE A 220 17.71 -0.36 -6.29
CA ILE A 220 18.27 0.97 -6.11
C ILE A 220 18.42 1.63 -7.48
N SER A 221 17.64 2.68 -7.71
CA SER A 221 17.73 3.46 -8.94
C SER A 221 19.03 4.31 -8.94
N PRO A 222 19.72 4.45 -10.09
CA PRO A 222 19.44 3.77 -11.35
C PRO A 222 20.08 2.36 -11.44
N PHE A 223 19.28 1.36 -11.83
CA PHE A 223 19.69 0.05 -12.35
C PHE A 223 20.63 -0.78 -11.46
N LYS A 224 20.38 -0.83 -10.15
CA LYS A 224 21.24 -1.55 -9.20
C LYS A 224 20.47 -2.47 -8.26
N VAL A 225 20.93 -3.70 -8.14
CA VAL A 225 20.54 -4.67 -7.11
C VAL A 225 21.70 -4.77 -6.11
N ASP A 226 21.52 -4.31 -4.88
CA ASP A 226 22.54 -4.46 -3.85
C ASP A 226 22.62 -5.90 -3.32
N LYS A 227 23.58 -6.14 -2.44
CA LYS A 227 23.81 -7.46 -1.85
C LYS A 227 22.62 -7.91 -0.99
N HIS A 228 22.15 -7.06 -0.09
CA HIS A 228 21.15 -7.44 0.92
C HIS A 228 19.76 -7.62 0.30
N TYR A 229 19.26 -6.65 -0.45
CA TYR A 229 17.95 -6.81 -1.10
C TYR A 229 17.98 -7.88 -2.18
N GLY A 230 19.10 -8.07 -2.90
CA GLY A 230 19.25 -9.17 -3.85
C GLY A 230 19.15 -10.55 -3.18
N ASP A 231 19.84 -10.74 -2.06
CA ASP A 231 19.81 -12.01 -1.30
C ASP A 231 18.40 -12.27 -0.73
N MET A 232 17.74 -11.26 -0.16
CA MET A 232 16.37 -11.36 0.36
C MET A 232 15.34 -11.63 -0.75
N THR A 233 15.46 -10.96 -1.90
CA THR A 233 14.59 -11.23 -3.07
C THR A 233 14.70 -12.69 -3.49
N CYS A 234 15.93 -13.22 -3.56
CA CYS A 234 16.15 -14.62 -3.91
C CYS A 234 15.56 -15.57 -2.86
N TYR A 235 15.69 -15.25 -1.58
CA TYR A 235 15.12 -16.06 -0.50
C TYR A 235 13.59 -16.09 -0.59
N LEU A 236 12.94 -14.93 -0.67
CA LEU A 236 11.48 -14.80 -0.70
C LEU A 236 10.86 -15.44 -1.96
N ALA A 237 11.52 -15.29 -3.11
CA ALA A 237 11.12 -15.95 -4.35
C ALA A 237 11.21 -17.47 -4.24
N ARG A 238 12.26 -18.02 -3.60
CA ARG A 238 12.35 -19.47 -3.32
C ARG A 238 11.24 -19.94 -2.40
N GLU A 239 10.93 -19.16 -1.36
CA GLU A 239 9.80 -19.45 -0.47
C GLU A 239 8.44 -19.29 -1.14
N GLY A 240 8.37 -18.68 -2.32
CA GLY A 240 7.10 -18.50 -3.04
C GLY A 240 6.17 -17.51 -2.35
N LEU A 241 6.72 -16.55 -1.60
CA LEU A 241 5.96 -15.52 -0.91
C LEU A 241 5.91 -14.23 -1.74
N PRO A 242 4.82 -13.44 -1.67
CA PRO A 242 4.70 -12.21 -2.44
C PRO A 242 5.82 -11.23 -2.12
N VAL A 243 6.57 -10.85 -3.15
CA VAL A 243 7.67 -9.90 -3.07
C VAL A 243 7.43 -8.75 -4.04
N VAL A 244 7.41 -7.54 -3.49
CA VAL A 244 7.41 -6.30 -4.27
C VAL A 244 8.86 -5.95 -4.57
N VAL A 245 9.13 -5.66 -5.84
CA VAL A 245 10.41 -5.16 -6.34
C VAL A 245 10.25 -3.70 -6.75
N PRO A 246 10.05 -2.76 -5.80
CA PRO A 246 9.85 -1.38 -6.16
C PRO A 246 11.12 -0.75 -6.68
N THR A 247 10.92 0.38 -7.33
CA THR A 247 11.98 1.24 -7.83
C THR A 247 11.58 2.69 -7.53
N GLU A 248 12.57 3.55 -7.30
CA GLU A 248 12.36 4.94 -6.89
C GLU A 248 13.23 5.89 -7.72
N PRO A 249 12.99 5.96 -9.04
CA PRO A 249 13.66 6.93 -9.88
C PRO A 249 13.12 8.33 -9.52
N ILE A 250 14.03 9.27 -9.34
CA ILE A 250 13.71 10.66 -9.05
C ILE A 250 14.17 11.49 -10.25
N CYS A 251 13.28 12.29 -10.83
CA CYS A 251 13.58 13.11 -12.00
C CYS A 251 14.74 14.07 -11.74
N GLY A 252 15.83 13.93 -12.50
CA GLY A 252 16.98 14.82 -12.47
C GLY A 252 18.10 14.38 -11.53
N THR A 253 17.91 13.30 -10.76
CA THR A 253 18.92 12.74 -9.86
C THR A 253 19.22 11.28 -10.19
N THR A 254 18.28 10.37 -9.95
CA THR A 254 18.42 8.93 -10.24
C THR A 254 17.72 8.50 -11.53
N SER A 255 17.15 9.45 -12.27
CA SER A 255 16.60 9.27 -13.62
C SER A 255 16.71 10.56 -14.44
N PRO A 256 16.53 10.53 -15.78
CA PRO A 256 16.43 11.75 -16.57
C PRO A 256 15.32 12.67 -16.04
N ILE A 257 15.53 13.99 -16.13
CA ILE A 257 14.62 15.00 -15.55
C ILE A 257 13.21 15.00 -16.15
N THR A 258 13.04 14.47 -17.36
CA THR A 258 11.74 14.39 -18.03
C THR A 258 10.89 13.27 -17.44
N LEU A 259 9.59 13.49 -17.27
CA LEU A 259 8.65 12.47 -16.77
C LEU A 259 8.70 11.17 -17.59
N ALA A 260 8.77 11.26 -18.92
CA ALA A 260 8.86 10.07 -19.78
C ALA A 260 10.16 9.28 -19.58
N GLY A 261 11.28 9.97 -19.31
CA GLY A 261 12.56 9.34 -18.99
C GLY A 261 12.51 8.62 -17.64
N ASN A 262 11.85 9.22 -16.64
CA ASN A 262 11.59 8.58 -15.36
C ASN A 262 10.71 7.33 -15.52
N VAL A 263 9.58 7.43 -16.22
CA VAL A 263 8.70 6.27 -16.50
C VAL A 263 9.46 5.14 -17.23
N LEU A 264 10.34 5.47 -18.18
CA LEU A 264 11.18 4.47 -18.83
C LEU A 264 12.14 3.78 -17.85
N THR A 265 12.85 4.56 -17.03
CA THR A 265 13.72 4.00 -15.97
C THR A 265 12.92 3.07 -15.06
N HIS A 266 11.73 3.53 -14.65
CA HIS A 266 10.81 2.80 -13.81
C HIS A 266 10.45 1.43 -14.36
N VAL A 267 9.95 1.41 -15.60
CA VAL A 267 9.52 0.20 -16.29
C VAL A 267 10.69 -0.76 -16.45
N ALA A 268 11.85 -0.28 -16.89
CA ALA A 268 13.02 -1.13 -17.09
C ALA A 268 13.50 -1.76 -15.78
N GLU A 269 13.61 -0.99 -14.69
CA GLU A 269 14.03 -1.52 -13.39
C GLU A 269 13.02 -2.53 -12.83
N THR A 270 11.72 -2.22 -12.95
CA THR A 270 10.66 -3.12 -12.49
C THR A 270 10.70 -4.45 -13.24
N LEU A 271 10.86 -4.42 -14.57
CA LEU A 271 11.01 -5.63 -15.37
C LEU A 271 12.26 -6.42 -15.00
N ALA A 272 13.35 -5.74 -14.63
CA ALA A 272 14.56 -6.41 -14.13
C ALA A 272 14.33 -7.10 -12.78
N GLY A 273 13.58 -6.46 -11.87
CA GLY A 273 13.17 -7.05 -10.60
C GLY A 273 12.29 -8.29 -10.79
N ILE A 274 11.29 -8.22 -11.66
CA ILE A 274 10.44 -9.38 -12.01
C ILE A 274 11.28 -10.49 -12.65
N THR A 275 12.22 -10.12 -13.54
CA THR A 275 13.15 -11.08 -14.14
C THR A 275 13.97 -11.81 -13.08
N LEU A 276 14.47 -11.10 -12.05
CA LEU A 276 15.18 -11.72 -10.94
C LEU A 276 14.29 -12.71 -10.16
N VAL A 277 13.07 -12.32 -9.81
CA VAL A 277 12.12 -13.19 -9.09
C VAL A 277 11.87 -14.48 -9.89
N GLN A 278 11.61 -14.36 -11.19
CA GLN A 278 11.30 -15.49 -12.06
C GLN A 278 12.52 -16.34 -12.42
N ALA A 279 13.72 -15.75 -12.45
CA ALA A 279 14.99 -16.47 -12.60
C ALA A 279 15.29 -17.36 -11.39
N VAL A 280 14.88 -16.93 -10.20
CA VAL A 280 15.03 -17.71 -8.96
C VAL A 280 14.01 -18.83 -8.90
N ARG A 281 12.73 -18.54 -9.17
CA ARG A 281 11.65 -19.53 -9.17
C ARG A 281 10.54 -19.08 -10.13
N ARG A 282 10.37 -19.79 -11.24
CA ARG A 282 9.26 -19.55 -12.19
C ARG A 282 7.93 -19.71 -11.47
N GLY A 283 7.02 -18.75 -11.68
CA GLY A 283 5.71 -18.71 -11.02
C GLY A 283 5.72 -18.13 -9.61
N ALA A 284 6.87 -17.70 -9.07
CA ALA A 284 6.89 -16.98 -7.80
C ALA A 284 6.11 -15.65 -7.92
N PRO A 285 5.38 -15.23 -6.87
CA PRO A 285 4.53 -14.03 -6.91
C PRO A 285 5.37 -12.73 -6.83
N GLY A 286 5.82 -12.24 -7.99
CA GLY A 286 6.48 -10.95 -8.12
C GLY A 286 5.48 -9.81 -8.36
N ILE A 287 5.62 -8.73 -7.62
CA ILE A 287 4.80 -7.51 -7.74
C ILE A 287 5.68 -6.36 -8.22
N CYS A 288 5.28 -5.73 -9.32
CA CYS A 288 5.91 -4.51 -9.80
C CYS A 288 5.72 -3.38 -8.80
N GLY A 289 6.74 -2.58 -8.50
CA GLY A 289 6.58 -1.47 -7.54
C GLY A 289 6.98 -0.11 -8.12
N SER A 290 6.13 0.90 -7.90
CA SER A 290 6.35 2.26 -8.39
C SER A 290 6.29 3.33 -7.33
N VAL A 291 7.42 4.03 -7.16
CA VAL A 291 7.63 5.19 -6.27
C VAL A 291 8.24 6.39 -7.02
N GLY A 292 8.17 6.41 -8.35
CA GLY A 292 8.80 7.47 -9.16
C GLY A 292 8.34 8.88 -8.76
N SER A 293 9.28 9.81 -8.62
CA SER A 293 9.05 11.15 -8.06
C SER A 293 9.86 12.24 -8.78
N ILE A 294 9.74 13.48 -8.27
CA ILE A 294 10.51 14.63 -8.76
C ILE A 294 11.40 15.22 -7.67
N THR A 295 12.43 15.96 -8.09
CA THR A 295 13.32 16.69 -7.19
C THR A 295 12.92 18.16 -7.08
N ASP A 296 12.98 18.73 -5.88
CA ASP A 296 13.00 20.19 -5.70
C ASP A 296 14.30 20.75 -6.25
N LEU A 297 14.27 21.44 -7.39
CA LEU A 297 15.46 21.99 -8.03
C LEU A 297 16.17 23.09 -7.22
N ARG A 298 15.53 23.63 -6.17
CA ARG A 298 16.13 24.64 -5.28
C ARG A 298 16.97 24.00 -4.17
N THR A 299 16.51 22.87 -3.64
CA THR A 299 17.11 22.21 -2.47
C THR A 299 17.75 20.86 -2.79
N MET A 300 17.47 20.32 -3.97
CA MET A 300 17.77 18.96 -4.42
C MET A 300 17.15 17.86 -3.55
N ASN A 301 16.13 18.19 -2.76
CA ASN A 301 15.40 17.22 -1.95
C ASN A 301 14.32 16.49 -2.75
N HIS A 302 13.92 15.32 -2.25
CA HIS A 302 12.72 14.61 -2.70
C HIS A 302 11.46 15.42 -2.40
N LEU A 303 10.48 15.34 -3.29
CA LEU A 303 9.16 15.93 -3.09
C LEU A 303 8.07 14.86 -3.24
N GLY A 304 7.15 14.83 -2.27
CA GLY A 304 6.07 13.86 -2.25
C GLY A 304 4.75 14.37 -2.81
N GLY A 305 4.39 15.62 -2.53
CA GLY A 305 3.12 16.22 -2.91
C GLY A 305 2.92 16.70 -4.37
N PRO A 306 3.96 16.89 -5.21
CA PRO A 306 3.76 17.39 -6.57
C PRO A 306 2.90 16.47 -7.43
N ILE A 307 2.09 17.08 -8.30
CA ILE A 307 1.18 16.35 -9.18
C ILE A 307 1.93 15.47 -10.20
N GLU A 308 3.16 15.84 -10.55
CA GLU A 308 4.04 15.07 -11.42
C GLU A 308 4.34 13.67 -10.87
N ARG A 309 4.46 13.51 -9.54
CA ARG A 309 4.59 12.18 -8.90
C ARG A 309 3.38 11.32 -9.23
N ALA A 310 2.17 11.87 -9.11
CA ALA A 310 0.95 11.16 -9.46
C ALA A 310 0.85 10.85 -10.96
N MET A 311 1.30 11.77 -11.84
CA MET A 311 1.33 11.54 -13.29
C MET A 311 2.30 10.41 -13.68
N ILE A 312 3.49 10.37 -13.08
CA ILE A 312 4.48 9.30 -13.28
C ILE A 312 3.87 7.96 -12.87
N ASN A 313 3.32 7.88 -11.65
CA ASN A 313 2.76 6.64 -11.11
C ASN A 313 1.52 6.17 -11.89
N ALA A 314 0.69 7.09 -12.38
CA ALA A 314 -0.40 6.79 -13.31
C ALA A 314 0.10 6.23 -14.65
N ALA A 315 1.20 6.77 -15.19
CA ALA A 315 1.80 6.28 -16.43
C ALA A 315 2.41 4.89 -16.25
N VAL A 316 3.08 4.64 -15.11
CA VAL A 316 3.60 3.31 -14.77
C VAL A 316 2.45 2.32 -14.58
N ALA A 317 1.29 2.74 -14.04
CA ALA A 317 0.11 1.89 -13.97
C ALA A 317 -0.39 1.43 -15.34
N GLN A 318 -0.43 2.34 -16.30
CA GLN A 318 -0.74 2.01 -17.69
C GLN A 318 0.27 1.03 -18.29
N MET A 319 1.56 1.16 -17.95
CA MET A 319 2.61 0.23 -18.41
C MET A 319 2.48 -1.15 -17.76
N ALA A 320 2.19 -1.24 -16.46
CA ALA A 320 1.99 -2.52 -15.78
C ALA A 320 0.78 -3.28 -16.36
N GLN A 321 -0.30 -2.56 -16.68
CA GLN A 321 -1.46 -3.12 -17.39
C GLN A 321 -1.08 -3.63 -18.78
N TYR A 322 -0.22 -2.92 -19.52
CA TYR A 322 0.27 -3.36 -20.83
C TYR A 322 1.06 -4.68 -20.76
N PHE A 323 1.81 -4.90 -19.67
CA PHE A 323 2.53 -6.16 -19.44
C PHE A 323 1.72 -7.21 -18.67
N GLU A 324 0.47 -6.90 -18.29
CA GLU A 324 -0.40 -7.74 -17.46
C GLU A 324 0.25 -8.15 -16.12
N LEU A 325 1.02 -7.25 -15.51
CA LEU A 325 1.72 -7.50 -14.25
C LEU A 325 1.01 -6.82 -13.07
N PRO A 326 0.91 -7.50 -11.90
CA PRO A 326 0.43 -6.91 -10.66
C PRO A 326 1.27 -5.70 -10.23
N LEU A 327 0.62 -4.61 -9.85
CA LEU A 327 1.28 -3.36 -9.51
C LEU A 327 1.02 -2.86 -8.09
N TYR A 328 2.11 -2.54 -7.43
CA TYR A 328 2.24 -1.61 -6.32
C TYR A 328 2.62 -0.23 -6.89
N SER A 329 1.86 0.82 -6.60
CA SER A 329 2.07 2.20 -7.08
C SER A 329 1.97 3.18 -5.92
N THR A 330 2.15 4.48 -6.16
CA THR A 330 2.17 5.50 -5.10
C THR A 330 1.15 6.60 -5.31
N GLY A 331 0.53 7.06 -4.22
CA GLY A 331 -0.28 8.28 -4.19
C GLY A 331 -0.54 8.73 -2.74
N GLY A 332 -1.27 9.83 -2.54
CA GLY A 332 -1.77 10.27 -1.24
C GLY A 332 -0.76 10.96 -0.31
N THR A 333 0.45 11.21 -0.80
CA THR A 333 1.51 11.88 -0.04
C THR A 333 1.42 13.40 -0.15
N THR A 334 2.10 14.08 0.77
CA THR A 334 2.11 15.54 0.84
C THR A 334 3.42 16.07 1.43
N ASP A 335 3.84 17.24 0.98
CA ASP A 335 5.00 17.96 1.54
C ASP A 335 4.61 18.92 2.66
N ALA A 336 3.34 18.95 3.07
CA ALA A 336 2.84 19.76 4.18
C ALA A 336 3.47 19.33 5.51
N LYS A 337 3.69 20.31 6.40
CA LYS A 337 4.27 20.13 7.75
C LYS A 337 3.19 20.02 8.85
N ALA A 338 1.93 20.21 8.46
CA ALA A 338 0.78 20.15 9.35
C ALA A 338 -0.45 19.71 8.57
N VAL A 339 -1.40 19.09 9.27
CA VAL A 339 -2.66 18.63 8.70
C VAL A 339 -3.56 19.83 8.40
N GLY A 340 -3.58 20.25 7.13
CA GLY A 340 -4.32 21.42 6.69
C GLY A 340 -4.65 21.38 5.19
N PRO A 341 -5.00 22.52 4.56
CA PRO A 341 -5.41 22.57 3.17
C PRO A 341 -4.42 21.91 2.21
N GLN A 342 -3.11 22.20 2.35
CA GLN A 342 -2.06 21.58 1.55
C GLN A 342 -2.06 20.05 1.66
N ALA A 343 -2.02 19.54 2.89
CA ALA A 343 -2.04 18.11 3.15
C ALA A 343 -3.23 17.43 2.45
N THR A 344 -4.41 18.06 2.49
CA THR A 344 -5.62 17.48 1.92
C THR A 344 -5.67 17.55 0.40
N TYR A 345 -5.29 18.66 -0.25
CA TYR A 345 -5.42 18.75 -1.71
C TYR A 345 -4.35 17.93 -2.45
N GLU A 346 -3.11 17.85 -1.93
CA GLU A 346 -2.05 17.04 -2.54
C GLU A 346 -2.43 15.55 -2.48
N SER A 347 -2.93 15.11 -1.32
CA SER A 347 -3.33 13.72 -1.09
C SER A 347 -4.55 13.33 -1.92
N ALA A 348 -5.56 14.20 -2.00
CA ALA A 348 -6.78 13.94 -2.76
C ALA A 348 -6.51 13.88 -4.27
N MET A 349 -5.76 14.84 -4.81
CA MET A 349 -5.48 14.89 -6.25
C MET A 349 -4.64 13.68 -6.68
N SER A 350 -3.59 13.34 -5.92
CA SER A 350 -2.73 12.21 -6.26
C SER A 350 -3.44 10.86 -6.13
N SER A 351 -4.17 10.63 -5.02
CA SER A 351 -4.92 9.38 -4.80
C SER A 351 -5.97 9.13 -5.86
N LEU A 352 -6.69 10.18 -6.27
CA LEU A 352 -7.70 10.09 -7.32
C LEU A 352 -7.08 9.83 -8.68
N LEU A 353 -6.02 10.57 -9.05
CA LEU A 353 -5.40 10.45 -10.37
C LEU A 353 -4.82 9.05 -10.60
N VAL A 354 -4.12 8.50 -9.60
CA VAL A 354 -3.51 7.17 -9.66
C VAL A 354 -4.58 6.08 -9.59
N GLY A 355 -5.62 6.28 -8.77
CA GLY A 355 -6.80 5.39 -8.75
C GLY A 355 -7.50 5.34 -10.12
N MET A 356 -7.72 6.49 -10.76
CA MET A 356 -8.32 6.56 -12.10
C MET A 356 -7.45 5.91 -13.18
N ALA A 357 -6.14 5.82 -12.98
CA ALA A 357 -5.26 5.08 -13.88
C ALA A 357 -5.34 3.56 -13.71
N GLY A 358 -6.04 3.06 -12.69
CA GLY A 358 -6.21 1.62 -12.45
C GLY A 358 -4.99 0.96 -11.82
N ALA A 359 -4.21 1.69 -11.02
CA ALA A 359 -3.13 1.09 -10.24
C ALA A 359 -3.69 0.08 -9.22
N ASN A 360 -3.07 -1.10 -9.07
CA ASN A 360 -3.69 -2.16 -8.28
C ASN A 360 -3.66 -1.92 -6.78
N TYR A 361 -2.47 -1.69 -6.23
CA TYR A 361 -2.30 -1.27 -4.85
C TYR A 361 -1.58 0.07 -4.82
N ILE A 362 -2.26 1.10 -4.33
CA ILE A 362 -1.71 2.45 -4.16
C ILE A 362 -1.22 2.57 -2.72
N HIS A 363 0.10 2.44 -2.58
CA HIS A 363 0.81 2.65 -1.35
C HIS A 363 1.00 4.14 -1.05
N ASP A 364 1.40 4.43 0.18
CA ASP A 364 1.53 5.78 0.75
C ASP A 364 0.22 6.58 0.81
N ALA A 365 -0.89 5.97 0.38
CA ALA A 365 -2.17 6.66 0.17
C ALA A 365 -2.79 7.21 1.46
N ALA A 366 -2.31 6.79 2.62
CA ALA A 366 -2.82 7.20 3.90
C ALA A 366 -1.73 7.41 4.97
N GLY A 367 -1.70 8.62 5.54
CA GLY A 367 -0.97 8.98 6.75
C GLY A 367 0.40 9.64 6.56
N LEU A 368 1.05 9.49 5.41
CA LEU A 368 2.39 10.04 5.16
C LEU A 368 2.39 11.54 4.80
N MET A 369 3.39 12.25 5.32
CA MET A 369 3.60 13.69 5.18
C MET A 369 5.10 14.04 5.20
N GLU A 370 5.42 15.31 4.95
CA GLU A 370 6.79 15.85 4.98
C GLU A 370 7.78 15.08 4.09
N SER A 371 7.42 14.90 2.81
CA SER A 371 8.28 14.16 1.86
C SER A 371 8.53 12.72 2.32
N ASP A 372 7.46 12.09 2.80
CA ASP A 372 7.38 10.68 3.24
C ASP A 372 8.15 10.34 4.53
N LEU A 373 8.62 11.35 5.27
CA LEU A 373 9.42 11.16 6.50
C LEU A 373 8.58 11.05 7.78
N THR A 374 7.33 11.52 7.76
CA THR A 374 6.49 11.66 8.95
C THR A 374 5.12 11.03 8.74
N VAL A 375 4.64 10.31 9.75
CA VAL A 375 3.26 9.81 9.80
C VAL A 375 2.43 10.66 10.76
N SER A 376 1.25 11.10 10.32
CA SER A 376 0.24 11.71 11.19
C SER A 376 -0.98 10.80 11.31
N TYR A 377 -1.41 10.57 12.55
CA TYR A 377 -2.58 9.77 12.86
C TYR A 377 -3.88 10.42 12.36
N GLU A 378 -4.02 11.73 12.52
CA GLU A 378 -5.17 12.48 12.02
C GLU A 378 -5.20 12.49 10.50
N LYS A 379 -4.04 12.64 9.85
CA LYS A 379 -3.92 12.56 8.40
C LYS A 379 -4.34 11.19 7.89
N LEU A 380 -3.92 10.11 8.54
CA LEU A 380 -4.34 8.74 8.21
C LEU A 380 -5.87 8.59 8.20
N VAL A 381 -6.55 9.18 9.19
CA VAL A 381 -8.02 9.15 9.28
C VAL A 381 -8.69 10.05 8.23
N LEU A 382 -8.12 11.23 7.95
CA LEU A 382 -8.61 12.12 6.90
C LEU A 382 -8.44 11.52 5.51
N ASP A 383 -7.31 10.86 5.26
CA ASP A 383 -7.05 10.17 4.01
C ASP A 383 -8.07 9.05 3.80
N ASN A 384 -8.45 8.30 4.82
CA ASN A 384 -9.52 7.31 4.69
C ASN A 384 -10.84 7.90 4.12
N GLU A 385 -11.24 9.12 4.53
CA GLU A 385 -12.40 9.80 3.92
C GLU A 385 -12.13 10.17 2.45
N ILE A 386 -10.93 10.67 2.14
CA ILE A 386 -10.49 10.96 0.77
C ILE A 386 -10.55 9.72 -0.12
N LEU A 387 -10.07 8.58 0.38
CA LEU A 387 -10.08 7.30 -0.30
C LEU A 387 -11.50 6.78 -0.51
N GLY A 388 -12.40 6.98 0.45
CA GLY A 388 -13.83 6.72 0.28
C GLY A 388 -14.46 7.54 -0.85
N MET A 389 -14.10 8.82 -0.97
CA MET A 389 -14.50 9.66 -2.11
C MET A 389 -13.91 9.14 -3.44
N CYS A 390 -12.65 8.70 -3.44
CA CYS A 390 -12.03 8.10 -4.62
C CYS A 390 -12.77 6.83 -5.07
N HIS A 391 -13.09 5.92 -4.15
CA HIS A 391 -13.92 4.74 -4.45
C HIS A 391 -15.29 5.12 -5.02
N ARG A 392 -15.93 6.18 -4.51
CA ARG A 392 -17.20 6.66 -5.07
C ARG A 392 -17.03 7.14 -6.51
N VAL A 393 -15.93 7.81 -6.85
CA VAL A 393 -15.64 8.21 -8.24
C VAL A 393 -15.40 6.98 -9.12
N LEU A 394 -14.60 6.03 -8.67
CA LEU A 394 -14.30 4.79 -9.41
C LEU A 394 -15.53 3.92 -9.66
N ARG A 395 -16.55 3.99 -8.79
CA ARG A 395 -17.86 3.34 -9.00
C ARG A 395 -18.64 3.92 -10.19
N GLY A 396 -18.36 5.16 -10.59
CA GLY A 396 -19.03 5.83 -11.71
C GLY A 396 -20.50 6.19 -11.45
N ILE A 397 -21.26 6.35 -12.54
CA ILE A 397 -22.71 6.60 -12.53
C ILE A 397 -23.40 5.43 -13.23
N THR A 398 -24.34 4.80 -12.54
CA THR A 398 -25.18 3.74 -13.11
C THR A 398 -26.35 4.39 -13.84
N ALA A 399 -26.51 4.09 -15.13
CA ALA A 399 -27.61 4.57 -15.95
C ALA A 399 -28.39 3.36 -16.51
N ASP A 400 -29.46 3.00 -15.83
CA ASP A 400 -30.42 1.97 -16.24
C ASP A 400 -31.85 2.52 -16.09
N ASP A 401 -32.85 1.70 -16.42
CA ASP A 401 -34.26 2.12 -16.38
C ASP A 401 -34.70 2.61 -14.99
N ASP A 402 -34.15 2.04 -13.92
CA ASP A 402 -34.47 2.39 -12.54
C ASP A 402 -33.78 3.68 -12.10
N THR A 403 -32.48 3.83 -12.39
CA THR A 403 -31.68 4.99 -11.97
C THR A 403 -31.93 6.24 -12.81
N LEU A 404 -32.36 6.08 -14.07
CA LEU A 404 -32.80 7.21 -14.91
C LEU A 404 -34.13 7.80 -14.42
N ALA A 405 -35.01 6.97 -13.85
CA ALA A 405 -36.31 7.38 -13.33
C ALA A 405 -37.19 8.15 -14.33
N LEU A 406 -37.10 7.80 -15.63
CA LEU A 406 -37.73 8.56 -16.72
C LEU A 406 -39.26 8.68 -16.53
N ASP A 407 -39.93 7.57 -16.22
CA ASP A 407 -41.39 7.56 -16.03
C ASP A 407 -41.81 8.46 -14.86
N LEU A 408 -41.07 8.42 -13.75
CA LEU A 408 -41.31 9.28 -12.59
C LEU A 408 -41.15 10.77 -12.96
N ILE A 409 -40.12 11.11 -13.73
CA ILE A 409 -39.89 12.48 -14.19
C ILE A 409 -41.04 12.97 -15.08
N LEU A 410 -41.50 12.13 -16.02
CA LEU A 410 -42.61 12.44 -16.92
C LEU A 410 -43.94 12.58 -16.15
N GLU A 411 -44.19 11.70 -15.17
CA GLU A 411 -45.38 11.73 -14.33
C GLU A 411 -45.44 12.97 -13.44
N LYS A 412 -44.33 13.31 -12.76
CA LYS A 412 -44.26 14.45 -11.85
C LYS A 412 -44.39 15.77 -12.59
N GLY A 413 -43.78 15.86 -13.77
CA GLY A 413 -43.81 17.05 -14.61
C GLY A 413 -43.04 18.24 -14.03
N PRO A 414 -43.01 19.38 -14.76
CA PRO A 414 -42.22 20.55 -14.40
C PRO A 414 -42.66 21.20 -13.07
N GLY A 415 -41.68 21.69 -12.28
CA GLY A 415 -41.92 22.49 -11.08
C GLY A 415 -42.26 21.70 -9.81
N ARG A 416 -42.20 20.37 -9.85
CA ARG A 416 -42.42 19.49 -8.68
C ARG A 416 -41.08 18.97 -8.13
N ASP A 417 -41.02 18.74 -6.83
CA ASP A 417 -39.87 18.11 -6.15
C ASP A 417 -40.06 16.59 -6.01
N TYR A 418 -38.98 15.88 -5.68
CA TYR A 418 -38.95 14.42 -5.55
C TYR A 418 -38.75 13.95 -4.10
N LEU A 419 -38.86 14.83 -3.10
CA LEU A 419 -38.41 14.52 -1.72
C LEU A 419 -39.18 13.36 -1.09
N ALA A 420 -40.49 13.30 -1.35
CA ALA A 420 -41.40 12.29 -0.79
C ALA A 420 -41.59 11.06 -1.70
N GLU A 421 -40.86 10.98 -2.82
CA GLU A 421 -41.01 9.87 -3.77
C GLU A 421 -40.36 8.59 -3.26
N GLU A 422 -41.00 7.45 -3.51
CA GLU A 422 -40.48 6.14 -3.13
C GLU A 422 -39.10 5.88 -3.77
N HIS A 423 -38.89 6.38 -5.00
CA HIS A 423 -37.60 6.36 -5.67
C HIS A 423 -36.51 6.99 -4.81
N THR A 424 -36.74 8.21 -4.31
CA THR A 424 -35.79 8.91 -3.42
C THR A 424 -35.49 8.10 -2.17
N ILE A 425 -36.52 7.57 -1.49
CA ILE A 425 -36.35 6.76 -0.27
C ILE A 425 -35.49 5.53 -0.52
N ARG A 426 -35.73 4.85 -1.65
CA ARG A 426 -35.01 3.64 -2.06
C ARG A 426 -33.54 3.92 -2.38
N HIS A 427 -33.21 5.02 -3.07
CA HIS A 427 -31.86 5.30 -3.54
C HIS A 427 -31.00 6.16 -2.58
N MET A 428 -31.60 7.01 -1.74
CA MET A 428 -30.87 8.04 -0.97
C MET A 428 -29.76 7.50 -0.06
N ARG A 429 -29.85 6.24 0.40
CA ARG A 429 -28.85 5.61 1.28
C ARG A 429 -27.75 4.85 0.53
N ARG A 430 -27.86 4.68 -0.78
CA ARG A 430 -26.94 3.86 -1.60
C ARG A 430 -26.24 4.68 -2.70
N GLU A 431 -26.92 5.70 -3.21
CA GLU A 431 -26.42 6.49 -4.33
C GLU A 431 -25.26 7.41 -3.96
N PHE A 432 -25.33 8.05 -2.80
CA PHE A 432 -24.32 9.03 -2.39
C PHE A 432 -23.25 8.43 -1.48
N PHE A 433 -22.05 9.00 -1.56
CA PHE A 433 -21.05 8.84 -0.51
C PHE A 433 -21.47 9.67 0.71
N VAL A 434 -21.52 9.02 1.88
CA VAL A 434 -21.89 9.64 3.15
C VAL A 434 -20.60 9.85 3.96
N PRO A 435 -20.10 11.09 4.06
CA PRO A 435 -18.86 11.35 4.78
C PRO A 435 -19.06 11.19 6.30
N THR A 436 -18.00 10.76 6.99
CA THR A 436 -17.98 10.63 8.46
C THR A 436 -17.28 11.82 9.13
N LEU A 437 -16.35 12.47 8.43
CA LEU A 437 -15.56 13.60 8.91
C LEU A 437 -16.09 14.92 8.38
N ALA A 438 -16.50 14.99 7.11
CA ALA A 438 -16.92 16.25 6.50
C ALA A 438 -18.15 16.86 7.22
N ASN A 439 -18.09 18.16 7.50
CA ASN A 439 -19.20 18.89 8.10
C ASN A 439 -20.03 19.56 7.00
N ARG A 440 -21.31 19.18 6.92
CA ARG A 440 -22.30 19.75 5.98
C ARG A 440 -23.43 20.50 6.70
N ASP A 441 -23.29 20.73 8.01
CA ASP A 441 -24.26 21.47 8.80
C ASP A 441 -24.24 22.97 8.44
N PRO A 442 -25.38 23.67 8.61
CA PRO A 442 -25.41 25.12 8.53
C PRO A 442 -24.42 25.76 9.51
N ARG A 443 -23.91 26.95 9.16
CA ARG A 443 -22.92 27.68 9.95
C ARG A 443 -23.34 27.86 11.41
N GLU A 444 -24.63 28.06 11.66
CA GLU A 444 -25.19 28.26 13.00
C GLU A 444 -25.04 27.03 13.90
N ARG A 445 -24.82 25.84 13.34
CA ARG A 445 -24.67 24.57 14.06
C ARG A 445 -23.22 24.10 14.16
N THR A 446 -22.27 24.82 13.57
CA THR A 446 -20.85 24.42 13.62
C THR A 446 -20.25 24.68 14.99
N THR A 447 -19.54 23.68 15.53
CA THR A 447 -18.74 23.78 16.75
C THR A 447 -17.25 23.63 16.41
N PRO A 448 -16.31 24.04 17.29
CA PRO A 448 -14.89 23.78 17.10
C PRO A 448 -14.57 22.29 16.87
N ASP A 449 -15.27 21.40 17.59
CA ASP A 449 -15.13 19.94 17.45
C ASP A 449 -15.82 19.37 16.21
N GLY A 450 -16.56 20.21 15.49
CA GLY A 450 -17.29 19.84 14.28
C GLY A 450 -16.44 19.83 13.02
N THR A 451 -15.16 20.23 13.08
CA THR A 451 -14.28 20.22 11.91
C THR A 451 -13.82 18.81 11.56
N ALA A 452 -13.48 18.55 10.29
CA ALA A 452 -13.00 17.23 9.86
C ALA A 452 -11.72 16.81 10.62
N VAL A 453 -10.80 17.75 10.86
CA VAL A 453 -9.56 17.51 11.62
C VAL A 453 -9.87 17.17 13.09
N ALA A 454 -10.79 17.91 13.74
CA ALA A 454 -11.16 17.63 15.12
C ALA A 454 -11.85 16.27 15.28
N ARG A 455 -12.72 15.89 14.32
CA ARG A 455 -13.36 14.57 14.27
C ARG A 455 -12.33 13.45 14.04
N ALA A 456 -11.35 13.68 13.16
CA ALA A 456 -10.25 12.74 12.95
C ALA A 456 -9.43 12.54 14.25
N ALA A 457 -9.07 13.62 14.93
CA ALA A 457 -8.37 13.55 16.23
C ALA A 457 -9.20 12.84 17.31
N ALA A 458 -10.52 13.03 17.33
CA ALA A 458 -11.40 12.31 18.24
C ALA A 458 -11.40 10.79 17.98
N PHE A 459 -11.45 10.38 16.71
CA PHE A 459 -11.34 8.98 16.32
C PHE A 459 -9.98 8.38 16.72
N VAL A 460 -8.88 9.12 16.54
CA VAL A 460 -7.55 8.67 16.98
C VAL A 460 -7.52 8.40 18.48
N ARG A 461 -8.06 9.31 19.31
CA ARG A 461 -8.15 9.13 20.77
C ARG A 461 -8.98 7.91 21.16
N GLU A 462 -10.12 7.70 20.51
CA GLU A 462 -10.95 6.50 20.73
C GLU A 462 -10.15 5.21 20.48
N VAL A 463 -9.36 5.17 19.41
CA VAL A 463 -8.54 3.99 19.09
C VAL A 463 -7.37 3.81 20.07
N GLN A 464 -6.76 4.89 20.56
CA GLN A 464 -5.70 4.84 21.57
C GLN A 464 -6.16 4.24 22.91
N GLU A 465 -7.45 4.41 23.25
CA GLU A 465 -8.06 3.85 24.46
C GLU A 465 -8.51 2.39 24.29
N ALA A 466 -8.52 1.86 23.07
CA ALA A 466 -8.96 0.49 22.80
C ALA A 466 -7.93 -0.57 23.23
N PRO A 467 -8.35 -1.80 23.58
CA PRO A 467 -7.42 -2.84 24.01
C PRO A 467 -6.50 -3.35 22.87
N LEU A 468 -5.25 -3.68 23.21
CA LEU A 468 -4.21 -4.14 22.27
C LEU A 468 -4.31 -5.62 21.92
N GLY A 469 -3.72 -6.01 20.79
CA GLY A 469 -3.38 -7.40 20.47
C GLY A 469 -4.58 -8.32 20.18
N GLN A 470 -5.71 -7.75 19.78
CA GLN A 470 -6.97 -8.49 19.60
C GLN A 470 -7.02 -9.34 18.33
N CYS A 471 -6.02 -9.25 17.44
CA CYS A 471 -6.04 -9.94 16.15
C CYS A 471 -5.26 -11.27 16.15
N LEU A 472 -4.67 -11.67 17.29
CA LEU A 472 -4.09 -13.00 17.50
C LEU A 472 -4.78 -13.66 18.68
N THR A 473 -4.98 -14.98 18.61
CA THR A 473 -5.49 -15.70 19.78
C THR A 473 -4.45 -15.68 20.90
N PRO A 474 -4.84 -15.65 22.19
CA PRO A 474 -3.87 -15.62 23.29
C PRO A 474 -2.84 -16.75 23.23
N LYS A 475 -3.30 -17.97 22.90
CA LYS A 475 -2.42 -19.14 22.75
C LYS A 475 -1.36 -18.96 21.65
N LEU A 476 -1.76 -18.43 20.49
CA LEU A 476 -0.85 -18.20 19.37
C LEU A 476 0.14 -17.07 19.70
N ARG A 477 -0.34 -15.98 20.29
CA ARG A 477 0.49 -14.86 20.75
C ARG A 477 1.58 -15.33 21.72
N ASP A 478 1.20 -16.05 22.78
CA ASP A 478 2.14 -16.57 23.77
C ASP A 478 3.16 -17.54 23.15
N TRP A 479 2.71 -18.36 22.19
CA TRP A 479 3.61 -19.28 21.50
C TRP A 479 4.66 -18.54 20.67
N ILE A 480 4.27 -17.49 19.93
CA ILE A 480 5.19 -16.65 19.15
C ILE A 480 6.18 -15.95 20.08
N LEU A 481 5.72 -15.29 21.15
CA LEU A 481 6.60 -14.58 22.08
C LEU A 481 7.63 -15.50 22.76
N ARG A 482 7.31 -16.78 22.98
CA ARG A 482 8.29 -17.77 23.46
C ARG A 482 9.32 -18.19 22.41
N GLN A 483 8.96 -18.13 21.12
CA GLN A 483 9.88 -18.48 20.03
C GLN A 483 10.77 -17.31 19.61
N PHE A 484 10.32 -16.08 19.86
CA PHE A 484 11.02 -14.86 19.50
C PHE A 484 11.15 -13.94 20.74
N PRO A 485 12.03 -14.28 21.70
CA PRO A 485 12.21 -13.50 22.93
C PRO A 485 12.73 -12.07 22.69
N GLU A 486 13.22 -11.77 21.48
CA GLU A 486 13.64 -10.42 21.04
C GLU A 486 12.47 -9.46 20.76
N ILE A 487 11.23 -9.96 20.72
CA ILE A 487 10.06 -9.10 20.57
C ILE A 487 9.88 -8.32 21.87
N VAL A 488 10.07 -7.00 21.81
CA VAL A 488 9.88 -6.07 22.91
C VAL A 488 8.55 -5.34 22.76
N GLY A 489 7.93 -4.93 23.86
CA GLY A 489 6.71 -4.11 23.82
C GLY A 489 5.51 -4.70 24.57
N VAL A 490 4.45 -3.88 24.63
CA VAL A 490 3.77 -3.52 25.89
C VAL A 490 2.82 -4.58 26.47
N ASP A 491 3.23 -5.22 27.57
CA ASP A 491 2.31 -5.88 28.49
C ASP A 491 1.51 -4.81 29.25
N ARG A 492 0.34 -4.41 28.74
CA ARG A 492 -0.64 -3.65 29.55
C ARG A 492 -1.46 -4.53 30.50
N HIS A 493 -1.14 -5.80 30.62
CA HIS A 493 -1.77 -6.72 31.56
C HIS A 493 -0.73 -7.63 32.21
N ASN A 494 -0.09 -7.17 33.29
CA ASN A 494 0.27 -8.00 34.46
C ASN A 494 0.91 -7.27 35.66
N GLU A 495 0.62 -5.98 35.91
CA GLU A 495 0.97 -5.35 37.19
C GLU A 495 -0.19 -4.54 37.76
N GLN A 496 -1.22 -5.25 38.23
CA GLN A 496 -2.01 -4.79 39.38
C GLN A 496 -2.04 -5.94 40.38
N GLU A 497 -0.99 -6.04 41.19
CA GLU A 497 -1.13 -6.72 42.48
C GLU A 497 -2.19 -5.96 43.28
N PRO A 498 -3.24 -6.63 43.80
CA PRO A 498 -4.14 -5.99 44.73
C PRO A 498 -3.33 -5.69 45.99
N VAL A 499 -3.17 -4.40 46.30
CA VAL A 499 -2.70 -3.95 47.61
C VAL A 499 -3.66 -4.52 48.64
N ALA A 500 -3.24 -5.61 49.29
CA ALA A 500 -3.92 -6.21 50.41
C ALA A 500 -3.85 -5.21 51.56
N ASN A 501 -4.90 -4.42 51.69
CA ASN A 501 -5.17 -3.63 52.87
C ASN A 501 -5.58 -4.60 53.99
N ALA A 502 -4.62 -5.02 54.80
CA ALA A 502 -4.87 -5.67 56.08
C ALA A 502 -4.17 -4.83 57.14
N GLY A 503 -4.94 -3.94 57.75
CA GLY A 503 -4.53 -3.20 58.93
C GLY A 503 -4.31 -4.12 60.12
N THR A 504 -3.43 -3.66 61.01
CA THR A 504 -3.49 -3.86 62.45
C THR A 504 -3.25 -2.53 63.12
#